data_AF-A0A0Q6P2B3-F1
#
_entry.id   AF-A0A0Q6P2B3-F1
#
_cell.length_a   1.000
_cell.length_b   1.000
_cell.length_c   1.000
_cell.angle_alpha   90.00
_cell.angle_beta   90.00
_cell.angle_gamma   90.00
#
_symmetry.space_group_name_H-M   'P 1'
#
loop_
_entity.id
_entity.type
_entity.pdbx_description
1 polymer ?
#
loop_
_entity_poly.entity_id
_entity_poly.type
_entity_poly.pdbx_seq_one_letter_code
_entity_poly.pdbx_strand_id
1 'polypeptide(L)'
;MSLRRSAMELTAELVARVERTEPDPGPMPGQPDPTEADLEATAAALLTSRPDGPLWLFAYGSLIWKPELEHLEARQAVAHGWHRRFCMRLTRWRGTREVPGLMMALDRGGSCAGLAYRLPDADPHGQLVRLLVRETDSRRPTNVPRWMRLATPNGPLHALAFVASPEGANYAGRLPQRVVARTLARAAGHWGSGAQYLYNTVAQLEAHGIRDRNLWALQARVAKEIRALTLPVAA
;
A
#
# COMPACT_ATOMS: atom_id res chain seq x y z
N MET A 1 -10.27 -24.29 -25.43
CA MET A 1 -9.38 -24.67 -24.30
C MET A 1 -9.47 -23.56 -23.25
N SER A 2 -10.16 -23.82 -22.13
CA SER A 2 -10.20 -22.89 -21.00
C SER A 2 -8.82 -22.88 -20.34
N LEU A 3 -8.07 -21.78 -20.47
CA LEU A 3 -6.83 -21.58 -19.74
C LEU A 3 -7.18 -21.56 -18.25
N ARG A 4 -6.86 -22.64 -17.52
CA ARG A 4 -6.95 -22.65 -16.05
C ARG A 4 -6.16 -21.44 -15.54
N ARG A 5 -6.85 -20.45 -14.97
CA ARG A 5 -6.18 -19.35 -14.27
C ARG A 5 -5.33 -19.98 -13.16
N SER A 6 -4.03 -19.64 -13.13
CA SER A 6 -3.14 -20.13 -12.09
C SER A 6 -3.65 -19.65 -10.74
N ALA A 7 -3.85 -20.57 -9.80
CA ALA A 7 -4.21 -20.23 -8.42
C ALA A 7 -3.05 -19.51 -7.72
N MET A 8 -3.35 -18.66 -6.74
CA MET A 8 -2.34 -18.08 -5.87
C MET A 8 -1.67 -19.19 -5.04
N GLU A 9 -0.35 -19.08 -4.86
CA GLU A 9 0.42 -20.02 -4.04
C GLU A 9 0.47 -19.60 -2.57
N LEU A 10 0.47 -18.30 -2.30
CA LEU A 10 0.28 -17.74 -0.97
C LEU A 10 -1.20 -17.86 -0.63
N THR A 11 -1.56 -18.88 0.13
CA THR A 11 -2.95 -19.13 0.53
C THR A 11 -3.24 -18.53 1.90
N ALA A 12 -4.52 -18.44 2.27
CA ALA A 12 -4.94 -18.00 3.59
C ALA A 12 -4.34 -18.89 4.71
N GLU A 13 -4.21 -20.19 4.48
CA GLU A 13 -3.59 -21.12 5.44
C GLU A 13 -2.10 -20.84 5.63
N LEU A 14 -1.39 -20.48 4.57
CA LEU A 14 0.02 -20.09 4.70
C LEU A 14 0.16 -18.73 5.39
N VAL A 15 -0.72 -17.77 5.11
CA VAL A 15 -0.73 -16.49 5.82
C VAL A 15 -0.96 -16.71 7.32
N ALA A 16 -1.94 -17.54 7.70
CA ALA A 16 -2.27 -17.83 9.09
C ALA A 16 -1.08 -18.41 9.89
N ARG A 17 -0.15 -19.12 9.24
CA ARG A 17 1.07 -19.66 9.89
C ARG A 17 2.04 -18.58 10.37
N VAL A 18 2.02 -17.41 9.74
CA VAL A 18 2.98 -16.32 10.04
C VAL A 18 2.30 -15.06 10.55
N GLU A 19 0.98 -15.10 10.67
CA GLU A 19 0.19 -14.05 11.30
C GLU A 19 0.47 -14.01 12.80
N ARG A 20 0.77 -12.82 13.32
CA ARG A 20 0.98 -12.59 14.75
C ARG A 20 0.45 -11.21 15.12
N THR A 21 -0.11 -11.12 16.31
CA THR A 21 -0.50 -9.84 16.91
C THR A 21 0.57 -9.46 17.91
N GLU A 22 1.54 -8.68 17.46
CA GLU A 22 2.55 -8.10 18.35
C GLU A 22 1.99 -6.85 19.05
N PRO A 23 2.47 -6.47 20.24
CA PRO A 23 2.12 -5.19 20.87
C PRO A 23 2.51 -4.00 19.99
N ASP A 24 1.78 -2.88 20.10
CA ASP A 24 2.19 -1.63 19.45
C ASP A 24 3.38 -1.01 20.20
N PRO A 25 4.57 -0.86 19.57
CA PRO A 25 5.71 -0.24 20.23
C PRO A 25 5.58 1.29 20.37
N GLY A 26 4.48 1.87 19.89
CA GLY A 26 4.24 3.31 19.85
C GLY A 26 5.03 4.01 18.74
N PRO A 27 4.92 5.34 18.63
CA PRO A 27 5.66 6.12 17.64
C PRO A 27 7.17 5.97 17.83
N MET A 28 7.92 6.19 16.75
CA MET A 28 9.38 6.16 16.80
C MET A 28 9.91 7.36 17.60
N PRO A 29 10.87 7.15 18.54
CA PRO A 29 11.50 8.27 19.25
C PRO A 29 12.07 9.30 18.27
N GLY A 30 11.73 10.58 18.46
CA GLY A 30 12.17 11.68 17.59
C GLY A 30 11.40 11.83 16.27
N GLN A 31 10.39 11.02 16.02
CA GLN A 31 9.47 11.16 14.87
C GLN A 31 8.03 11.30 15.40
N PRO A 32 7.59 12.53 15.72
CA PRO A 32 6.23 12.73 16.18
C PRO A 32 5.24 12.46 15.04
N ASP A 33 4.09 11.92 15.42
CA ASP A 33 2.91 11.82 14.56
C ASP A 33 2.51 13.24 14.09
N PRO A 34 1.89 13.37 12.89
CA PRO A 34 1.38 14.64 12.41
C PRO A 34 0.27 15.15 13.35
N THR A 35 0.27 16.45 13.64
CA THR A 35 -0.83 17.09 14.37
C THR A 35 -2.01 17.33 13.44
N GLU A 36 -3.19 17.55 14.00
CA GLU A 36 -4.37 17.97 13.23
C GLU A 36 -4.06 19.18 12.35
N ALA A 37 -3.39 20.20 12.89
CA ALA A 37 -2.96 21.38 12.13
C ALA A 37 -2.01 21.05 10.96
N ASP A 38 -1.10 20.07 11.11
CA ASP A 38 -0.21 19.62 10.03
C ASP A 38 -1.03 18.99 8.88
N LEU A 39 -2.04 18.17 9.23
CA LEU A 39 -2.92 17.50 8.27
C LEU A 39 -3.83 18.50 7.55
N GLU A 40 -4.42 19.45 8.29
CA GLU A 40 -5.25 20.52 7.76
C GLU A 40 -4.47 21.41 6.78
N ALA A 41 -3.25 21.84 7.16
CA ALA A 41 -2.39 22.63 6.28
C ALA A 41 -2.03 21.85 4.99
N THR A 42 -1.76 20.55 5.12
CA THR A 42 -1.47 19.69 3.97
C THR A 42 -2.69 19.54 3.06
N ALA A 43 -3.88 19.34 3.62
CA ALA A 43 -5.13 19.26 2.87
C ALA A 43 -5.42 20.55 2.09
N ALA A 44 -5.26 21.71 2.73
CA ALA A 44 -5.43 23.02 2.09
C ALA A 44 -4.43 23.24 0.94
N ALA A 45 -3.16 22.84 1.12
CA ALA A 45 -2.15 22.92 0.07
C ALA A 45 -2.46 21.98 -1.12
N LEU A 46 -2.97 20.78 -0.85
CA LEU A 46 -3.41 19.85 -1.88
C LEU A 46 -4.60 20.39 -2.68
N LEU A 47 -5.57 21.03 -2.02
CA LEU A 47 -6.69 21.68 -2.71
C LEU A 47 -6.25 22.86 -3.58
N THR A 48 -5.34 23.70 -3.08
CA THR A 48 -4.80 24.84 -3.84
C THR A 48 -4.12 24.38 -5.13
N SER A 49 -3.44 23.23 -5.10
CA SER A 49 -2.73 22.66 -6.25
C SER A 49 -3.53 21.62 -7.03
N ARG A 50 -4.82 21.44 -6.70
CA ARG A 50 -5.67 20.41 -7.30
C ARG A 50 -5.96 20.75 -8.76
N PRO A 51 -5.75 19.80 -9.70
CA PRO A 51 -6.20 19.95 -11.08
C PRO A 51 -7.72 20.10 -11.18
N ASP A 52 -8.20 20.75 -12.24
CA ASP A 52 -9.64 20.90 -12.48
C ASP A 52 -10.36 19.55 -12.60
N GLY A 53 -11.61 19.52 -12.14
CA GLY A 53 -12.50 18.38 -12.21
C GLY A 53 -12.77 17.68 -10.87
N PRO A 54 -13.39 16.49 -10.89
CA PRO A 54 -13.75 15.75 -9.69
C PRO A 54 -12.53 15.30 -8.89
N LEU A 55 -12.71 15.11 -7.58
CA LEU A 55 -11.67 14.55 -6.71
C LEU A 55 -11.55 13.05 -6.93
N TRP A 56 -10.42 12.61 -7.50
CA TRP A 56 -10.11 11.19 -7.66
C TRP A 56 -8.95 10.77 -6.75
N LEU A 57 -9.02 9.54 -6.25
CA LEU A 57 -7.97 8.87 -5.49
C LEU A 57 -7.49 7.62 -6.21
N PHE A 58 -6.19 7.48 -6.41
CA PHE A 58 -5.58 6.29 -6.98
C PHE A 58 -5.24 5.25 -5.90
N ALA A 59 -5.97 4.14 -5.90
CA ALA A 59 -5.73 3.00 -5.05
C ALA A 59 -4.85 1.96 -5.77
N TYR A 60 -3.68 1.70 -5.18
CA TYR A 60 -2.70 0.72 -5.67
C TYR A 60 -2.27 -0.27 -4.57
N GLY A 61 -2.86 -0.23 -3.38
CA GLY A 61 -2.45 -1.05 -2.25
C GLY A 61 -3.65 -1.39 -1.36
N SER A 62 -3.53 -1.12 -0.05
CA SER A 62 -4.59 -1.36 0.94
C SER A 62 -5.90 -0.70 0.61
N LEU A 63 -5.89 0.48 -0.01
CA LEU A 63 -7.10 1.18 -0.41
C LEU A 63 -8.00 0.37 -1.36
N ILE A 64 -7.48 -0.66 -2.04
CA ILE A 64 -8.28 -1.54 -2.90
C ILE A 64 -9.16 -2.48 -2.07
N TRP A 65 -8.64 -3.01 -0.95
CA TRP A 65 -9.35 -4.02 -0.12
C TRP A 65 -9.86 -3.49 1.22
N LYS A 66 -9.40 -2.32 1.64
CA LYS A 66 -9.81 -1.62 2.84
C LYS A 66 -9.85 -0.12 2.53
N PRO A 67 -10.77 0.36 1.69
CA PRO A 67 -10.84 1.76 1.28
C PRO A 67 -11.11 2.69 2.47
N GLU A 68 -11.99 2.30 3.40
CA GLU A 68 -12.44 3.14 4.53
C GLU A 68 -12.86 4.56 4.13
N LEU A 69 -13.37 4.69 2.91
CA LEU A 69 -13.83 5.94 2.32
C LEU A 69 -15.05 5.66 1.43
N GLU A 70 -15.94 6.63 1.40
CA GLU A 70 -17.04 6.65 0.44
C GLU A 70 -16.51 7.03 -0.95
N HIS A 71 -16.97 6.35 -1.98
CA HIS A 71 -16.68 6.68 -3.36
C HIS A 71 -17.91 6.48 -4.22
N LEU A 72 -18.11 7.39 -5.17
CA LEU A 72 -19.25 7.39 -6.10
C LEU A 72 -19.00 6.49 -7.31
N GLU A 73 -17.74 6.25 -7.64
CA GLU A 73 -17.33 5.53 -8.84
C GLU A 73 -15.95 4.90 -8.66
N ALA A 74 -15.73 3.75 -9.30
CA ALA A 74 -14.42 3.10 -9.38
C ALA A 74 -14.08 2.80 -10.85
N ARG A 75 -12.88 3.18 -11.29
CA ARG A 75 -12.37 2.91 -12.65
C ARG A 75 -11.04 2.19 -12.60
N GLN A 76 -10.81 1.22 -13.48
CA GLN A 76 -9.46 0.74 -13.72
C GLN A 76 -8.60 1.87 -14.28
N ALA A 77 -7.39 2.02 -13.73
CA ALA A 77 -6.49 3.09 -14.10
C ALA A 77 -5.03 2.63 -14.09
N VAL A 78 -4.20 3.26 -14.92
CA VAL A 78 -2.76 3.01 -15.00
C VAL A 78 -1.99 4.30 -14.73
N ALA A 79 -1.10 4.26 -13.75
CA ALA A 79 -0.12 5.29 -13.46
C ALA A 79 1.19 4.97 -14.20
N HIS A 80 1.49 5.71 -15.28
CA HIS A 80 2.76 5.55 -16.00
C HIS A 80 3.90 6.30 -15.28
N GLY A 81 5.11 5.74 -15.33
CA GLY A 81 6.27 6.28 -14.61
C GLY A 81 6.29 5.94 -13.12
N TRP A 82 5.34 5.13 -12.66
CA TRP A 82 5.20 4.68 -11.26
C TRP A 82 5.11 3.17 -11.19
N HIS A 83 5.70 2.58 -10.17
CA HIS A 83 5.70 1.15 -9.96
C HIS A 83 5.47 0.86 -8.49
N ARG A 84 4.54 -0.05 -8.20
CA ARG A 84 4.28 -0.48 -6.83
C ARG A 84 5.45 -1.29 -6.29
N ARG A 85 5.97 -0.92 -5.12
CA ARG A 85 7.13 -1.58 -4.50
C ARG A 85 7.01 -1.63 -3.00
N PHE A 86 7.41 -2.75 -2.42
CA PHE A 86 7.74 -2.84 -0.99
C PHE A 86 9.07 -2.11 -0.74
N CYS A 87 8.99 -0.79 -0.56
CA CYS A 87 10.13 0.12 -0.54
C CYS A 87 10.13 1.04 0.70
N MET A 88 9.24 0.81 1.65
CA MET A 88 9.24 1.51 2.94
C MET A 88 9.50 0.50 4.05
N ARG A 89 10.50 0.74 4.89
CA ARG A 89 10.81 -0.08 6.06
C ARG A 89 9.85 0.28 7.19
N LEU A 90 9.25 -0.74 7.80
CA LEU A 90 8.33 -0.56 8.93
C LEU A 90 8.93 -1.13 10.21
N THR A 91 9.04 -0.33 11.25
CA THR A 91 9.39 -0.77 12.62
C THR A 91 8.18 -0.76 13.57
N ARG A 92 7.00 -0.48 13.01
CA ARG A 92 5.69 -0.39 13.65
C ARG A 92 4.65 -0.97 12.66
N TRP A 93 3.44 -1.27 13.11
CA TRP A 93 2.30 -1.75 12.30
C TRP A 93 2.44 -3.19 11.80
N ARG A 94 3.14 -3.44 10.68
CA ARG A 94 3.33 -4.79 10.10
C ARG A 94 4.74 -5.34 10.31
N GLY A 95 5.41 -4.82 11.32
CA GLY A 95 6.71 -5.23 11.79
C GLY A 95 6.94 -4.72 13.20
N THR A 96 8.04 -5.14 13.80
CA THR A 96 8.51 -4.65 15.10
C THR A 96 9.87 -3.97 14.93
N ARG A 97 10.43 -3.45 16.03
CA ARG A 97 11.79 -2.86 16.01
C ARG A 97 12.85 -3.95 15.79
N GLU A 98 12.61 -5.13 16.33
CA GLU A 98 13.48 -6.32 16.26
C GLU A 98 13.35 -7.03 14.91
N VAL A 99 12.13 -7.11 14.37
CA VAL A 99 11.82 -7.72 13.08
C VAL A 99 11.09 -6.71 12.19
N PRO A 100 11.83 -5.78 11.54
CA PRO A 100 11.22 -4.78 10.69
C PRO A 100 10.51 -5.40 9.48
N GLY A 101 9.35 -4.86 9.15
CA GLY A 101 8.57 -5.18 7.97
C GLY A 101 8.91 -4.30 6.77
N LEU A 102 8.19 -4.54 5.68
CA LEU A 102 8.17 -3.67 4.51
C LEU A 102 6.74 -3.30 4.15
N MET A 103 6.54 -2.06 3.72
CA MET A 103 5.26 -1.56 3.21
C MET A 103 5.38 -1.18 1.74
N MET A 104 4.25 -1.35 1.04
CA MET A 104 4.13 -0.98 -0.36
C MET A 104 3.86 0.51 -0.51
N ALA A 105 4.55 1.14 -1.45
CA ALA A 105 4.26 2.48 -1.95
C ALA A 105 4.44 2.52 -3.48
N LEU A 106 4.02 3.62 -4.11
CA LEU A 106 4.40 3.92 -5.50
C LEU A 106 5.80 4.54 -5.51
N ASP A 107 6.73 3.86 -6.17
CA ASP A 107 8.06 4.38 -6.43
C ASP A 107 8.23 4.67 -7.93
N ARG A 108 9.23 5.47 -8.29
CA ARG A 108 9.47 5.87 -9.68
C ARG A 108 9.79 4.67 -10.59
N GLY A 109 9.38 4.78 -11.85
CA GLY A 109 9.67 3.87 -12.95
C GLY A 109 8.49 2.98 -13.36
N GLY A 110 8.55 2.37 -14.55
CA GLY A 110 7.56 1.39 -15.00
C GLY A 110 6.13 1.92 -15.16
N SER A 111 5.16 1.08 -14.83
CA SER A 111 3.75 1.44 -14.73
C SER A 111 3.07 0.65 -13.61
N CYS A 112 1.99 1.21 -13.07
CA CYS A 112 1.20 0.58 -12.02
C CYS A 112 -0.28 0.61 -12.38
N ALA A 113 -0.89 -0.56 -12.50
CA ALA A 113 -2.34 -0.70 -12.64
C ALA A 113 -3.00 -0.77 -11.26
N GLY A 114 -4.11 -0.07 -11.11
CA GLY A 114 -4.89 0.04 -9.89
C GLY A 114 -6.31 0.52 -10.19
N LEU A 115 -6.96 1.09 -9.18
CA LEU A 115 -8.28 1.69 -9.28
C LEU A 115 -8.21 3.18 -9.02
N ALA A 116 -8.96 3.98 -9.77
CA ALA A 116 -9.25 5.35 -9.46
C ALA A 116 -10.66 5.42 -8.84
N TYR A 117 -10.76 5.90 -7.61
CA TYR A 117 -12.02 6.13 -6.92
C TYR A 117 -12.43 7.60 -7.05
N ARG A 118 -13.63 7.88 -7.56
CA ARG A 118 -14.21 9.22 -7.52
C ARG A 118 -14.80 9.43 -6.14
N LEU A 119 -14.33 10.44 -5.44
CA LEU A 119 -14.86 10.77 -4.14
C LEU A 119 -16.07 11.72 -4.26
N PRO A 120 -16.93 11.81 -3.22
CA PRO A 120 -18.04 12.77 -3.21
C PRO A 120 -17.60 14.20 -3.51
N ASP A 121 -18.46 15.00 -4.14
CA ASP A 121 -18.11 16.39 -4.46
C ASP A 121 -18.24 17.32 -3.22
N ALA A 122 -19.00 16.90 -2.22
CA ALA A 122 -19.19 17.62 -0.96
C ALA A 122 -18.00 17.44 -0.01
N ASP A 123 -17.59 18.52 0.66
CA ASP A 123 -16.48 18.49 1.65
C ASP A 123 -15.16 17.91 1.09
N PRO A 124 -14.58 18.44 0.00
CA PRO A 124 -13.31 17.94 -0.54
C PRO A 124 -12.15 18.12 0.45
N HIS A 125 -12.23 19.11 1.34
CA HIS A 125 -11.22 19.34 2.37
C HIS A 125 -11.22 18.26 3.43
N GLY A 126 -12.37 18.01 4.09
CA GLY A 126 -12.46 16.96 5.11
C GLY A 126 -12.21 15.57 4.54
N GLN A 127 -12.53 15.32 3.27
CA GLN A 127 -12.12 14.10 2.58
C GLN A 127 -10.60 13.93 2.50
N LEU A 128 -9.87 14.98 2.14
CA LEU A 128 -8.41 14.96 2.12
C LEU A 128 -7.83 14.79 3.53
N VAL A 129 -8.38 15.46 4.54
CA VAL A 129 -7.97 15.29 5.94
C VAL A 129 -8.13 13.84 6.37
N ARG A 130 -9.29 13.21 6.12
CA ARG A 130 -9.53 11.79 6.43
C ARG A 130 -8.54 10.86 5.74
N LEU A 131 -8.18 11.15 4.48
CA LEU A 131 -7.14 10.40 3.76
C LEU A 131 -5.77 10.59 4.38
N LEU A 132 -5.41 11.81 4.79
CA LEU A 132 -4.12 12.12 5.37
C LEU A 132 -3.97 11.48 6.76
N VAL A 133 -5.01 11.49 7.60
CA VAL A 133 -5.04 10.78 8.90
C VAL A 133 -4.71 9.30 8.71
N ARG A 134 -5.23 8.70 7.64
CA ARG A 134 -5.05 7.28 7.36
C ARG A 134 -3.65 6.93 6.82
N GLU A 135 -3.11 7.79 5.95
CA GLU A 135 -1.94 7.45 5.12
C GLU A 135 -0.63 8.13 5.61
N THR A 136 -0.72 9.06 6.57
CA THR A 136 0.42 9.84 7.09
C THR A 136 0.79 9.37 8.50
N ASP A 137 1.99 8.78 8.63
CA ASP A 137 2.47 8.17 9.87
C ASP A 137 3.47 9.03 10.66
N SER A 138 3.87 10.18 10.11
CA SER A 138 4.88 11.07 10.71
C SER A 138 4.87 12.44 10.05
N ARG A 139 5.45 13.46 10.71
CA ARG A 139 5.63 14.80 10.13
C ARG A 139 6.60 14.85 8.94
N ARG A 140 7.48 13.85 8.77
CA ARG A 140 8.34 13.67 7.58
C ARG A 140 8.02 12.33 6.93
N PRO A 141 6.83 12.21 6.33
CA PRO A 141 6.32 10.92 5.90
C PRO A 141 7.14 10.40 4.72
N THR A 142 7.37 9.09 4.71
CA THR A 142 7.92 8.41 3.53
C THR A 142 6.83 8.18 2.48
N ASN A 143 5.55 8.24 2.88
CA ASN A 143 4.38 8.13 2.00
C ASN A 143 3.74 9.52 1.82
N VAL A 144 4.02 10.19 0.70
CA VAL A 144 3.60 11.59 0.47
C VAL A 144 2.49 11.70 -0.58
N PRO A 145 1.48 12.56 -0.39
CA PRO A 145 0.42 12.77 -1.37
C PRO A 145 0.96 13.49 -2.62
N ARG A 146 0.48 13.09 -3.80
CA ARG A 146 0.87 13.67 -5.08
C ARG A 146 -0.26 13.58 -6.10
N TRP A 147 -0.58 14.71 -6.75
CA TRP A 147 -1.41 14.73 -7.95
C TRP A 147 -0.67 14.08 -9.12
N MET A 148 -1.32 13.13 -9.79
CA MET A 148 -0.77 12.48 -10.97
C MET A 148 -1.82 12.21 -12.03
N ARG A 149 -1.37 12.18 -13.28
CA ARG A 149 -2.21 11.83 -14.43
C ARG A 149 -2.25 10.31 -14.58
N LEU A 150 -3.46 9.77 -14.66
CA LEU A 150 -3.73 8.35 -14.89
C LEU A 150 -4.31 8.14 -16.29
N ALA A 151 -4.00 7.00 -16.91
CA ALA A 151 -4.69 6.52 -18.09
C ALA A 151 -5.85 5.61 -17.69
N THR A 152 -7.04 5.85 -18.25
CA THR A 152 -8.22 4.99 -18.04
C THR A 152 -8.88 4.65 -19.38
N PRO A 153 -9.72 3.61 -19.46
CA PRO A 153 -10.48 3.29 -20.67
C PRO A 153 -11.37 4.45 -21.18
N ASN A 154 -11.79 5.34 -20.29
CA ASN A 154 -12.66 6.48 -20.60
C ASN A 154 -11.87 7.77 -20.86
N GLY A 155 -10.55 7.67 -21.03
CA GLY A 155 -9.65 8.80 -21.20
C GLY A 155 -8.81 9.12 -19.95
N PRO A 156 -7.85 10.04 -20.06
CA PRO A 156 -6.98 10.39 -18.95
C PRO A 156 -7.73 11.20 -17.88
N LEU A 157 -7.34 11.01 -16.61
CA LEU A 157 -7.82 11.83 -15.49
C LEU A 157 -6.69 12.16 -14.52
N HIS A 158 -6.89 13.16 -13.66
CA HIS A 158 -5.98 13.44 -12.55
C HIS A 158 -6.53 12.82 -11.27
N ALA A 159 -5.63 12.21 -10.48
CA ALA A 159 -5.97 11.65 -9.19
C ALA A 159 -4.86 11.93 -8.16
N LEU A 160 -5.25 12.00 -6.90
CA LEU A 160 -4.33 11.96 -5.78
C LEU A 160 -3.81 10.55 -5.62
N ALA A 161 -2.52 10.36 -5.44
CA ALA A 161 -1.94 9.11 -4.98
C ALA A 161 -0.90 9.38 -3.91
N PHE A 162 -0.63 8.38 -3.07
CA PHE A 162 0.47 8.44 -2.13
C PHE A 162 1.71 7.76 -2.72
N VAL A 163 2.85 8.42 -2.70
CA VAL A 163 4.10 7.96 -3.34
C VAL A 163 5.24 7.91 -2.33
N ALA A 164 6.23 7.06 -2.59
CA ALA A 164 7.43 7.00 -1.77
C ALA A 164 8.27 8.27 -1.96
N SER A 165 8.61 8.93 -0.84
CA SER A 165 9.59 10.01 -0.78
C SER A 165 10.99 9.44 -0.57
N PRO A 166 11.95 9.63 -1.50
CA PRO A 166 13.33 9.17 -1.32
C PRO A 166 14.07 9.81 -0.14
N GLU A 167 13.59 10.96 0.33
CA GLU A 167 14.13 11.71 1.48
C GLU A 167 13.55 11.21 2.82
N GLY A 168 12.55 10.33 2.77
CA GLY A 168 11.92 9.77 3.96
C GLY A 168 12.86 8.81 4.69
N ALA A 169 12.91 8.91 6.03
CA ALA A 169 13.78 8.10 6.87
C ALA A 169 13.53 6.58 6.76
N ASN A 170 12.34 6.20 6.29
CA ASN A 170 11.94 4.80 6.12
C ASN A 170 12.07 4.33 4.66
N TYR A 171 12.57 5.15 3.73
CA TYR A 171 12.75 4.73 2.34
C TYR A 171 13.87 3.67 2.23
N ALA A 172 13.50 2.48 1.76
CA ALA A 172 14.41 1.36 1.53
C ALA A 172 14.73 1.16 0.03
N GLY A 173 14.11 1.94 -0.86
CA GLY A 173 14.31 1.88 -2.29
C GLY A 173 13.97 0.52 -2.93
N ARG A 174 14.62 0.24 -4.06
CA ARG A 174 14.40 -1.01 -4.81
C ARG A 174 15.21 -2.15 -4.18
N LEU A 175 14.51 -3.05 -3.49
CA LEU A 175 15.10 -4.26 -2.93
C LEU A 175 14.98 -5.47 -3.88
N PRO A 176 15.93 -6.43 -3.84
CA PRO A 176 15.78 -7.71 -4.55
C PRO A 176 14.56 -8.49 -4.05
N GLN A 177 13.80 -9.12 -4.96
CA GLN A 177 12.56 -9.84 -4.58
C GLN A 177 12.79 -10.94 -3.54
N ARG A 178 13.99 -11.55 -3.48
CA ARG A 178 14.35 -12.52 -2.43
C ARG A 178 14.35 -11.90 -1.03
N VAL A 179 14.83 -10.66 -0.90
CA VAL A 179 14.88 -9.93 0.37
C VAL A 179 13.47 -9.56 0.78
N VAL A 180 12.70 -9.00 -0.16
CA VAL A 180 11.28 -8.65 0.09
C VAL A 180 10.48 -9.88 0.53
N ALA A 181 10.59 -11.00 -0.20
CA ALA A 181 9.86 -12.21 0.15
C ALA A 181 10.23 -12.75 1.54
N ARG A 182 11.52 -12.78 1.86
CA ARG A 182 12.03 -13.20 3.18
C ARG A 182 11.47 -12.33 4.30
N THR A 183 11.46 -11.02 4.12
CA THR A 183 10.92 -10.07 5.09
C THR A 183 9.42 -10.23 5.27
N LEU A 184 8.64 -10.26 4.19
CA LEU A 184 7.18 -10.39 4.28
C LEU A 184 6.73 -11.73 4.89
N ALA A 185 7.48 -12.80 4.70
CA ALA A 185 7.20 -14.10 5.31
C ALA A 185 7.48 -14.14 6.82
N ARG A 186 8.25 -13.20 7.37
CA ARG A 186 8.71 -13.23 8.78
C ARG A 186 8.19 -12.06 9.61
N ALA A 187 8.01 -10.88 9.03
CA ALA A 187 7.59 -9.70 9.75
C ALA A 187 6.07 -9.70 10.00
N ALA A 188 5.71 -9.40 11.25
CA ALA A 188 4.36 -9.12 11.70
C ALA A 188 4.42 -8.05 12.78
N GLY A 189 3.33 -7.31 12.95
CA GLY A 189 3.17 -6.35 14.03
C GLY A 189 1.69 -6.29 14.45
N HIS A 190 1.29 -5.26 15.19
CA HIS A 190 -0.08 -5.11 15.67
C HIS A 190 -1.16 -4.93 14.57
N TRP A 191 -0.78 -4.69 13.30
CA TRP A 191 -1.69 -4.68 12.14
C TRP A 191 -1.68 -5.98 11.33
N GLY A 192 -0.99 -7.00 11.83
CA GLY A 192 -0.83 -8.29 11.17
C GLY A 192 0.46 -8.41 10.35
N SER A 193 0.56 -9.48 9.56
CA SER A 193 1.79 -9.80 8.81
C SER A 193 1.94 -9.02 7.49
N GLY A 194 3.19 -8.92 7.02
CA GLY A 194 3.48 -8.47 5.65
C GLY A 194 2.95 -9.45 4.59
N ALA A 195 2.90 -10.75 4.91
CA ALA A 195 2.32 -11.78 4.06
C ALA A 195 0.82 -11.58 3.84
N GLN A 196 0.06 -11.28 4.89
CA GLN A 196 -1.37 -10.97 4.78
C GLN A 196 -1.64 -9.75 3.90
N TYR A 197 -0.84 -8.69 4.07
CA TYR A 197 -0.95 -7.50 3.24
C TYR A 197 -0.74 -7.80 1.76
N LEU A 198 0.29 -8.59 1.43
CA LEU A 198 0.55 -9.02 0.06
C LEU A 198 -0.59 -9.89 -0.48
N TYR A 199 -1.06 -10.86 0.31
CA TYR A 199 -2.16 -11.75 -0.06
C TYR A 199 -3.42 -10.97 -0.43
N ASN A 200 -3.90 -10.11 0.47
CA ASN A 200 -5.10 -9.30 0.26
C ASN A 200 -4.96 -8.41 -0.99
N THR A 201 -3.77 -7.83 -1.18
CA THR A 201 -3.53 -6.94 -2.33
C THR A 201 -3.56 -7.71 -3.64
N VAL A 202 -2.90 -8.87 -3.74
CA VAL A 202 -2.95 -9.69 -4.97
C VAL A 202 -4.35 -10.22 -5.24
N ALA A 203 -5.03 -10.71 -4.20
CA ALA A 203 -6.38 -11.25 -4.32
C ALA A 203 -7.37 -10.21 -4.86
N GLN A 204 -7.40 -9.01 -4.30
CA GLN A 204 -8.32 -7.98 -4.79
C GLN A 204 -7.91 -7.40 -6.14
N LEU A 205 -6.61 -7.28 -6.44
CA LEU A 205 -6.20 -6.89 -7.79
C LEU A 205 -6.72 -7.88 -8.84
N GLU A 206 -6.56 -9.20 -8.59
CA GLU A 206 -7.07 -10.23 -9.49
C GLU A 206 -8.61 -10.21 -9.59
N ALA A 207 -9.32 -9.99 -8.48
CA ALA A 207 -10.78 -9.84 -8.45
C ALA A 207 -11.27 -8.66 -9.30
N HIS A 208 -10.49 -7.58 -9.35
CA HIS A 208 -10.72 -6.43 -10.23
C HIS A 208 -10.14 -6.60 -11.63
N GLY A 209 -9.68 -7.80 -12.02
CA GLY A 209 -9.14 -8.08 -13.36
C GLY A 209 -7.74 -7.49 -13.62
N ILE A 210 -7.03 -7.08 -12.57
CA ILE A 210 -5.68 -6.49 -12.65
C ILE A 210 -4.64 -7.55 -12.29
N ARG A 211 -3.94 -8.08 -13.31
CA ARG A 211 -2.89 -9.09 -13.11
C ARG A 211 -1.49 -8.48 -13.04
N ASP A 212 -1.04 -8.20 -11.83
CA ASP A 212 0.31 -7.68 -11.59
C ASP A 212 1.37 -8.79 -11.56
N ARG A 213 2.13 -8.93 -12.66
CA ARG A 213 3.13 -10.00 -12.81
C ARG A 213 4.19 -10.00 -11.69
N ASN A 214 4.57 -8.83 -11.18
CA ASN A 214 5.60 -8.71 -10.16
C ASN A 214 5.08 -9.16 -8.79
N LEU A 215 3.85 -8.79 -8.43
CA LEU A 215 3.23 -9.27 -7.20
C LEU A 215 2.87 -10.75 -7.29
N TRP A 216 2.45 -11.25 -8.46
CA TRP A 216 2.23 -12.69 -8.69
C TRP A 216 3.50 -13.53 -8.51
N ALA A 217 4.64 -13.03 -8.98
CA ALA A 217 5.94 -13.66 -8.72
C ALA A 217 6.39 -13.50 -7.26
N LEU A 218 6.01 -12.41 -6.59
CA LEU A 218 6.37 -12.18 -5.18
C LEU A 218 5.56 -13.08 -4.24
N GLN A 219 4.26 -13.22 -4.44
CA GLN A 219 3.41 -14.07 -3.58
C GLN A 219 3.85 -15.53 -3.61
N ALA A 220 4.26 -16.05 -4.77
CA ALA A 220 4.81 -17.41 -4.88
C ALA A 220 6.12 -17.57 -4.08
N ARG A 221 6.99 -16.56 -4.11
CA ARG A 221 8.22 -16.58 -3.31
C ARG A 221 7.95 -16.48 -1.82
N VAL A 222 7.00 -15.65 -1.40
CA VAL A 222 6.58 -15.57 0.01
C VAL A 222 6.00 -16.91 0.47
N ALA A 223 5.16 -17.55 -0.34
CA ALA A 223 4.64 -18.88 -0.05
C ALA A 223 5.77 -19.91 0.15
N LYS A 224 6.79 -19.90 -0.71
CA LYS A 224 7.98 -20.75 -0.58
C LYS A 224 8.76 -20.46 0.71
N GLU A 225 8.96 -19.19 1.05
CA GLU A 225 9.62 -18.79 2.30
C GLU A 225 8.85 -19.30 3.51
N ILE A 226 7.52 -19.13 3.55
CA ILE A 226 6.67 -19.60 4.66
C ILE A 226 6.73 -21.12 4.80
N ARG A 227 6.65 -21.88 3.69
CA ARG A 227 6.76 -23.34 3.72
C ARG A 227 8.12 -23.84 4.25
N ALA A 228 9.17 -23.04 4.06
CA ALA A 228 10.52 -23.36 4.53
C ALA A 228 10.78 -22.91 5.98
N LEU A 229 9.89 -22.12 6.59
CA LEU A 229 10.02 -21.76 8.00
C LEU A 229 9.71 -22.99 8.86
N THR A 230 10.68 -23.41 9.68
CA THR A 230 10.42 -24.27 10.83
C THR A 230 9.75 -23.42 11.89
N LEU A 231 8.44 -23.29 11.82
CA LEU A 231 7.67 -22.62 12.87
C LEU A 231 7.60 -23.57 14.08
N PRO A 232 7.86 -23.09 15.31
CA PRO A 232 7.57 -23.88 16.50
C PRO A 232 6.10 -24.30 16.44
N VAL A 233 5.82 -25.58 16.63
CA VAL A 233 4.45 -26.04 16.88
C VAL A 233 4.01 -25.33 18.16
N ALA A 234 2.93 -24.55 18.10
CA ALA A 234 2.37 -23.93 19.29
C ALA A 234 2.09 -25.04 20.31
N ALA A 235 2.70 -24.94 21.48
CA ALA A 235 2.49 -25.84 22.62
C ALA A 235 1.10 -25.64 23.22
#